data_AF-A0A936GF71-F1
#
_entry.id   AF-A0A936GF71-F1
#
_cell.length_a   1.000
_cell.length_b   1.000
_cell.length_c   1.000
_cell.angle_alpha   90.00
_cell.angle_beta   90.00
_cell.angle_gamma   90.00
#
_symmetry.space_group_name_H-M   'P 1'
#
loop_
_entity.id
_entity.type
_entity.pdbx_description
1 polymer ?
#
loop_
_entity_poly.entity_id
_entity_poly.type
_entity_poly.pdbx_seq_one_letter_code
_entity_poly.pdbx_strand_id
1 'polypeptide(L)'
;MILLPASLENFGGAIFLGGIALSFWYVYVSSRNERWWALIPAGVLTTLALMVIVSERFEEYSGAVFLGGIGLAFFLVYFTNMAERWWALIPAGVLSTLAGVTIAAERFGEFQTAGFFFFGLAFTFLLVALFAKMNWAYWPALILGIMGFLGIASLLDFANYIWAIALIAAGGFVLVRYFTSSKQG
;
A
#
# COMPACT_ATOMS: atom_id res chain seq x y z
N MET A 1 7.74 24.23 35.99
CA MET A 1 6.98 23.01 35.64
C MET A 1 5.53 23.30 35.94
N ILE A 2 4.70 23.50 34.91
CA ILE A 2 3.24 23.58 35.09
C ILE A 2 2.78 22.15 35.38
N LEU A 3 2.16 21.92 36.54
CA LEU A 3 1.58 20.64 36.93
C LEU A 3 0.34 20.39 36.07
N LEU A 4 0.54 19.84 34.87
CA LEU A 4 -0.56 19.27 34.11
C LEU A 4 -0.97 17.95 34.80
N PRO A 5 -2.27 17.67 34.95
CA PRO A 5 -2.72 16.34 35.39
C PRO A 5 -2.16 15.29 34.41
N ALA A 6 -1.66 14.16 34.92
CA ALA A 6 -0.98 13.12 34.13
C ALA A 6 -1.79 12.62 32.91
N SER A 7 -3.13 12.73 32.96
CA SER A 7 -3.99 12.43 31.82
C SER A 7 -3.85 13.42 30.65
N LEU A 8 -3.56 14.69 30.90
CA LEU A 8 -3.30 15.69 29.86
C LEU A 8 -1.88 15.57 29.27
N GLU A 9 -0.94 14.94 29.98
CA GLU A 9 0.37 14.62 29.41
C GLU A 9 0.26 13.51 28.34
N ASN A 10 -0.56 12.49 28.57
CA ASN A 10 -0.78 11.39 27.62
C ASN A 10 -1.67 11.80 26.43
N PHE A 11 -2.74 12.57 26.66
CA PHE A 11 -3.69 12.96 25.59
C PHE A 11 -3.47 14.37 25.03
N GLY A 12 -2.50 15.12 25.54
CA GLY A 12 -2.22 16.50 25.10
C GLY A 12 -1.93 16.59 23.60
N GLY A 13 -1.19 15.61 23.07
CA GLY A 13 -0.93 15.48 21.63
C GLY A 13 -2.21 15.25 20.81
N ALA A 14 -3.10 14.36 21.27
CA ALA A 14 -4.37 14.08 20.60
C ALA A 14 -5.28 15.32 20.56
N ILE A 15 -5.39 16.04 21.68
CA ILE A 15 -6.20 17.25 21.78
C ILE A 15 -5.65 18.35 20.88
N PHE A 16 -4.33 18.56 20.89
CA PHE A 16 -3.67 19.56 20.05
C PHE A 16 -3.88 19.27 18.56
N LEU A 17 -3.59 18.05 18.12
CA LEU A 17 -3.77 17.62 16.74
C LEU A 17 -5.25 17.65 16.32
N GLY A 18 -6.15 17.22 17.20
CA GLY A 18 -7.60 17.29 17.00
C GLY A 18 -8.09 18.73 16.84
N GLY A 19 -7.58 19.68 17.62
CA GLY A 19 -7.90 21.10 17.49
C GLY A 19 -7.48 21.69 16.14
N ILE A 20 -6.29 21.32 15.64
CA ILE A 20 -5.84 21.71 14.31
C ILE A 20 -6.69 21.04 13.24
N ALA A 21 -7.00 19.75 13.40
CA ALA A 21 -7.88 19.01 12.48
C ALA A 21 -9.25 19.68 12.35
N LEU A 22 -9.86 20.09 13.48
CA LEU A 22 -11.13 20.82 13.52
C LEU A 22 -11.06 22.13 12.74
N SER A 23 -9.93 22.84 12.79
CA SER A 23 -9.73 24.07 12.02
C SER A 23 -9.78 23.79 10.51
N PHE A 24 -9.16 22.72 10.03
CA PHE A 24 -9.24 22.32 8.61
C PHE A 24 -10.63 21.78 8.23
N TRP A 25 -11.30 21.05 9.12
CA TRP A 25 -12.69 20.65 8.92
C TRP A 25 -13.61 21.85 8.77
N TYR A 26 -13.42 22.89 9.59
CA TYR A 26 -14.15 24.15 9.46
C TYR A 26 -13.88 24.84 8.12
N VAL A 27 -12.61 24.91 7.69
CA VAL A 27 -12.22 25.45 6.36
C VAL A 27 -12.91 24.67 5.23
N TYR A 28 -12.97 23.34 5.31
CA TYR A 28 -13.67 22.51 4.33
C TYR A 28 -15.18 22.79 4.32
N VAL A 29 -15.84 22.78 5.48
CA VAL A 29 -17.30 22.97 5.57
C VAL A 29 -17.72 24.37 5.11
N SER A 30 -16.87 25.37 5.31
CA SER A 30 -17.14 26.76 4.90
C SER A 30 -17.30 26.90 3.37
N SER A 31 -16.60 26.10 2.57
CA SER A 31 -16.72 26.13 1.10
C SER A 31 -16.28 24.79 0.49
N ARG A 32 -17.13 23.77 0.57
CA ARG A 32 -16.77 22.37 0.24
C ARG A 32 -16.26 22.17 -1.20
N ASN A 33 -16.79 22.91 -2.17
CA ASN A 33 -16.40 22.77 -3.57
C ASN A 33 -15.02 23.36 -3.84
N GLU A 34 -14.75 24.57 -3.32
CA GLU A 34 -13.50 25.31 -3.55
C GLU A 34 -12.36 24.84 -2.63
N ARG A 35 -12.68 24.51 -1.37
CA ARG A 35 -11.70 24.23 -0.29
C ARG A 35 -11.58 22.75 0.03
N TRP A 36 -11.78 21.90 -0.96
CA TRP A 36 -11.72 20.46 -0.82
C TRP A 36 -10.36 19.93 -0.35
N TRP A 37 -9.29 20.63 -0.73
CA TRP A 37 -7.93 20.28 -0.35
C TRP A 37 -7.77 20.19 1.17
N ALA A 38 -8.60 20.91 1.93
CA ALA A 38 -8.58 20.90 3.39
C ALA A 38 -8.98 19.56 4.00
N LEU A 39 -9.66 18.67 3.25
CA LEU A 39 -9.96 17.31 3.70
C LEU A 39 -8.70 16.48 3.95
N ILE A 40 -7.64 16.71 3.17
CA ILE A 40 -6.38 15.97 3.32
C ILE A 40 -5.73 16.26 4.68
N PRO A 41 -5.37 17.52 5.02
CA PRO A 41 -4.81 17.81 6.33
C PRO A 41 -5.81 17.54 7.45
N ALA A 42 -7.12 17.78 7.27
CA ALA A 42 -8.13 17.45 8.26
C ALA A 42 -8.13 15.94 8.58
N GLY A 43 -8.16 15.08 7.56
CA GLY A 43 -8.19 13.63 7.72
C GLY A 43 -6.88 13.05 8.28
N VAL A 44 -5.72 13.55 7.81
CA VAL A 44 -4.40 13.13 8.33
C VAL A 44 -4.27 13.49 9.80
N LEU A 45 -4.60 14.73 10.18
CA LEU A 45 -4.52 15.17 11.58
C LEU A 45 -5.56 14.47 12.47
N THR A 46 -6.75 14.20 11.95
CA THR A 46 -7.77 13.39 12.65
C THR A 46 -7.23 11.98 12.89
N THR A 47 -6.59 11.37 11.90
CA THR A 47 -5.98 10.04 12.01
C THR A 47 -4.88 10.03 13.06
N LEU A 48 -3.98 11.02 13.05
CA LEU A 48 -2.92 11.14 14.05
C LEU A 48 -3.48 11.35 15.46
N ALA A 49 -4.49 12.20 15.62
CA ALA A 49 -5.15 12.42 16.91
C ALA A 49 -5.79 11.14 17.46
N LEU A 50 -6.47 10.37 16.60
CA LEU A 50 -7.04 9.07 16.95
C LEU A 50 -5.95 8.03 17.25
N MET A 51 -4.84 8.05 16.51
CA MET A 51 -3.73 7.12 16.71
C MET A 51 -3.15 7.23 18.11
N VAL A 52 -2.98 8.45 18.65
CA VAL A 52 -2.51 8.68 20.03
C VAL A 52 -3.42 7.98 21.05
N ILE A 53 -4.72 7.92 20.79
CA ILE A 53 -5.70 7.27 21.68
C ILE A 53 -5.70 5.74 21.48
N VAL A 54 -5.62 5.30 20.22
CA VAL A 54 -5.73 3.88 19.84
C VAL A 54 -4.45 3.10 20.17
N SER A 55 -3.28 3.74 20.08
CA SER A 55 -1.98 3.10 20.30
C SER A 55 -1.81 2.55 21.72
N GLU A 56 -2.49 3.12 22.72
CA GLU A 56 -2.45 2.60 24.10
C GLU A 56 -3.04 1.18 24.22
N ARG A 57 -3.91 0.78 23.29
CA ARG A 57 -4.64 -0.50 23.35
C ARG A 57 -4.31 -1.44 22.19
N PHE A 58 -3.91 -0.90 21.04
CA PHE A 58 -3.70 -1.64 19.80
C PHE A 58 -2.39 -1.23 19.13
N GLU A 59 -1.29 -1.30 19.87
CA GLU A 59 0.04 -0.89 19.41
C GLU A 59 0.47 -1.64 18.14
N GLU A 60 0.19 -2.94 18.07
CA GLU A 60 0.45 -3.81 16.91
C GLU A 60 -0.21 -3.24 15.63
N TYR A 61 -1.49 -2.85 15.69
CA TYR A 61 -2.23 -2.34 14.53
C TYR A 61 -2.00 -0.85 14.24
N SER A 62 -1.10 -0.17 14.96
CA SER A 62 -0.90 1.28 14.87
C SER A 62 -0.54 1.74 13.44
N GLY A 63 0.33 1.00 12.75
CA GLY A 63 0.70 1.26 11.36
C GLY A 63 -0.49 1.10 10.40
N ALA A 64 -1.29 0.05 10.59
CA ALA A 64 -2.48 -0.20 9.78
C ALA A 64 -3.55 0.88 9.97
N VAL A 65 -3.79 1.30 11.20
CA VAL A 65 -4.73 2.38 11.54
C VAL A 65 -4.26 3.70 10.95
N PHE A 66 -2.96 4.01 11.03
CA PHE A 66 -2.39 5.23 10.47
C PHE A 66 -2.52 5.27 8.94
N LEU A 67 -2.05 4.24 8.24
CA LEU A 67 -2.11 4.17 6.79
C LEU A 67 -3.55 4.08 6.28
N GLY A 68 -4.39 3.28 6.94
CA GLY A 68 -5.80 3.14 6.64
C GLY A 68 -6.56 4.44 6.83
N GLY A 69 -6.29 5.19 7.91
CA GLY A 69 -6.92 6.48 8.19
C GLY A 69 -6.55 7.55 7.16
N ILE A 70 -5.29 7.61 6.73
CA ILE A 70 -4.89 8.51 5.63
C ILE A 70 -5.54 8.06 4.31
N GLY A 71 -5.58 6.75 4.04
CA GLY A 71 -6.28 6.21 2.87
C GLY A 71 -7.77 6.62 2.84
N LEU A 72 -8.44 6.56 3.99
CA LEU A 72 -9.82 7.05 4.16
C LEU A 72 -9.94 8.56 3.88
N ALA A 73 -8.97 9.38 4.30
CA ALA A 73 -8.97 10.80 3.98
C ALA A 73 -8.94 11.06 2.46
N PHE A 74 -8.14 10.30 1.71
CA PHE A 74 -8.12 10.38 0.26
C PHE A 74 -9.39 9.82 -0.40
N PHE A 75 -10.00 8.77 0.16
CA PHE A 75 -11.32 8.32 -0.29
C PHE A 75 -12.38 9.42 -0.12
N LEU A 76 -12.37 10.13 1.01
CA LEU A 76 -13.27 11.28 1.20
C LEU A 76 -13.05 12.34 0.12
N VAL A 77 -11.79 12.66 -0.21
CA VAL A 77 -11.47 13.56 -1.34
C VAL A 77 -12.01 13.02 -2.66
N TYR A 78 -11.83 11.73 -2.97
CA TYR A 78 -12.38 11.12 -4.18
C TYR A 78 -13.91 11.27 -4.26
N PHE A 79 -14.63 11.02 -3.16
CA PHE A 79 -16.09 11.07 -3.12
C PHE A 79 -16.68 12.48 -3.26
N THR A 80 -15.91 13.53 -2.98
CA THR A 80 -16.40 14.91 -3.15
C THR A 80 -16.64 15.30 -4.61
N ASN A 81 -15.85 14.77 -5.56
CA ASN A 81 -16.09 14.90 -7.00
C ASN A 81 -15.28 13.82 -7.74
N MET A 82 -15.90 12.68 -8.02
CA MET A 82 -15.21 11.52 -8.61
C MET A 82 -14.62 11.82 -10.00
N ALA A 83 -15.27 12.69 -10.78
CA ALA A 83 -14.85 12.99 -12.15
C ALA A 83 -13.59 13.87 -12.18
N GLU A 84 -13.50 14.87 -11.32
CA GLU A 84 -12.34 15.77 -11.23
C GLU A 84 -11.24 15.23 -10.32
N ARG A 85 -11.60 14.45 -9.29
CA ARG A 85 -10.70 14.02 -8.20
C ARG A 85 -10.42 12.53 -8.25
N TRP A 86 -10.50 11.94 -9.44
CA TRP A 86 -10.16 10.55 -9.69
C TRP A 86 -8.75 10.20 -9.22
N TRP A 87 -7.81 11.16 -9.29
CA TRP A 87 -6.42 10.97 -8.88
C TRP A 87 -6.31 10.56 -7.40
N ALA A 88 -7.26 10.95 -6.54
CA ALA A 88 -7.27 10.63 -5.11
C ALA A 88 -7.53 9.13 -4.85
N LEU A 89 -8.09 8.40 -5.81
CA LEU A 89 -8.30 6.96 -5.72
C LEU A 89 -6.97 6.19 -5.67
N ILE A 90 -5.93 6.70 -6.31
CA ILE A 90 -4.58 6.10 -6.31
C ILE A 90 -3.97 6.11 -4.91
N PRO A 91 -3.74 7.27 -4.26
CA PRO A 91 -3.18 7.28 -2.91
C PRO A 91 -4.11 6.58 -1.91
N ALA A 92 -5.44 6.69 -2.06
CA ALA A 92 -6.39 5.95 -1.23
C ALA A 92 -6.14 4.43 -1.30
N GLY A 93 -6.13 3.86 -2.52
CA GLY A 93 -5.93 2.43 -2.73
C GLY A 93 -4.53 1.94 -2.34
N VAL A 94 -3.48 2.72 -2.62
CA VAL A 94 -2.10 2.41 -2.21
C VAL A 94 -2.00 2.33 -0.69
N LEU A 95 -2.51 3.33 0.02
CA LEU A 95 -2.45 3.38 1.49
C LEU A 95 -3.30 2.30 2.14
N SER A 96 -4.49 1.99 1.59
CA SER A 96 -5.30 0.87 2.05
C SER A 96 -4.62 -0.47 1.81
N THR A 97 -3.93 -0.63 0.67
CA THR A 97 -3.12 -1.84 0.40
C THR A 97 -2.01 -1.97 1.42
N LEU A 98 -1.26 -0.89 1.69
CA LEU A 98 -0.19 -0.89 2.69
C LEU A 98 -0.72 -1.18 4.10
N ALA A 99 -1.88 -0.64 4.48
CA ALA A 99 -2.53 -0.99 5.75
C ALA A 99 -2.88 -2.48 5.84
N GLY A 100 -3.33 -3.09 4.74
CA GLY A 100 -3.53 -4.53 4.65
C GLY A 100 -2.22 -5.31 4.74
N VAL A 101 -1.16 -4.83 4.09
CA VAL A 101 0.18 -5.43 4.13
C VAL A 101 0.73 -5.43 5.55
N THR A 102 0.59 -4.34 6.32
CA THR A 102 1.08 -4.30 7.71
C THR A 102 0.41 -5.35 8.58
N ILE A 103 -0.91 -5.54 8.44
CA ILE A 103 -1.65 -6.60 9.16
C ILE A 103 -1.25 -8.00 8.68
N ALA A 104 -1.05 -8.16 7.37
CA ALA A 104 -0.68 -9.45 6.79
C ALA A 104 0.75 -9.86 7.16
N ALA A 105 1.67 -8.90 7.27
CA ALA A 105 3.07 -9.14 7.60
C ALA A 105 3.22 -9.74 9.00
N GLU A 106 2.43 -9.27 9.97
CA GLU A 106 2.38 -9.81 11.32
C GLU A 106 1.92 -11.27 11.36
N ARG A 107 1.05 -11.68 10.43
CA ARG A 107 0.44 -13.03 10.43
C ARG A 107 1.17 -14.04 9.55
N PHE A 108 1.74 -13.60 8.43
CA PHE A 108 2.25 -14.48 7.37
C PHE A 108 3.73 -14.24 7.04
N GLY A 109 4.38 -13.23 7.65
CA GLY A 109 5.77 -12.86 7.40
C GLY A 109 5.96 -12.00 6.14
N GLU A 110 6.98 -11.13 6.16
CA GLU A 110 7.22 -10.09 5.14
C GLU A 110 7.44 -10.64 3.72
N PHE A 111 8.05 -11.82 3.59
CA PHE A 111 8.34 -12.40 2.28
C PHE A 111 7.08 -12.79 1.49
N GLN A 112 5.98 -13.12 2.18
CA GLN A 112 4.72 -13.55 1.56
C GLN A 112 3.80 -12.36 1.20
N THR A 113 4.10 -11.15 1.66
CA THR A 113 3.21 -9.99 1.45
C THR A 113 3.51 -9.21 0.17
N ALA A 114 4.61 -9.52 -0.53
CA ALA A 114 4.96 -8.87 -1.80
C ALA A 114 3.87 -9.06 -2.88
N GLY A 115 3.37 -10.30 -3.03
CA GLY A 115 2.27 -10.59 -3.95
C GLY A 115 1.00 -9.80 -3.60
N PHE A 116 0.64 -9.77 -2.31
CA PHE A 116 -0.51 -9.02 -1.81
C PHE A 116 -0.39 -7.51 -2.09
N PHE A 117 0.79 -6.93 -1.88
CA PHE A 117 1.07 -5.53 -2.20
C PHE A 117 0.86 -5.24 -3.69
N PHE A 118 1.50 -5.99 -4.58
CA PHE A 118 1.37 -5.77 -6.02
C PHE A 118 -0.06 -5.99 -6.53
N PHE A 119 -0.77 -7.00 -6.01
CA PHE A 119 -2.18 -7.20 -6.35
C PHE A 119 -3.08 -6.06 -5.86
N GLY A 120 -2.86 -5.54 -4.65
CA GLY A 120 -3.61 -4.38 -4.16
C GLY A 120 -3.37 -3.12 -5.01
N LEU A 121 -2.14 -2.90 -5.47
CA LEU A 121 -1.84 -1.83 -6.41
C LEU A 121 -2.49 -2.07 -7.79
N ALA A 122 -2.40 -3.29 -8.32
CA ALA A 122 -3.04 -3.66 -9.59
C ALA A 122 -4.54 -3.40 -9.54
N PHE A 123 -5.18 -3.79 -8.44
CA PHE A 123 -6.59 -3.52 -8.18
C PHE A 123 -6.88 -2.02 -8.13
N THR A 124 -6.04 -1.23 -7.44
CA THR A 124 -6.18 0.24 -7.38
C THR A 124 -6.17 0.87 -8.78
N PHE A 125 -5.20 0.51 -9.63
CA PHE A 125 -5.15 1.02 -11.00
C PHE A 125 -6.29 0.49 -11.88
N LEU A 126 -6.76 -0.74 -11.65
CA LEU A 126 -7.95 -1.25 -12.32
C LEU A 126 -9.20 -0.43 -11.95
N LEU A 127 -9.38 -0.08 -10.68
CA LEU A 127 -10.47 0.79 -10.25
C LEU A 127 -10.38 2.18 -10.91
N VAL A 128 -9.18 2.73 -11.05
CA VAL A 128 -8.95 3.99 -11.79
C VAL A 128 -9.34 3.83 -13.26
N ALA A 129 -8.93 2.73 -13.91
CA ALA A 129 -9.28 2.48 -15.30
C ALA A 129 -10.81 2.39 -15.51
N LEU A 130 -11.52 1.73 -14.59
CA LEU A 130 -12.96 1.50 -14.68
C LEU A 130 -13.78 2.74 -14.27
N PHE A 131 -13.52 3.32 -13.10
CA PHE A 131 -14.34 4.40 -12.54
C PHE A 131 -13.96 5.77 -13.09
N ALA A 132 -12.67 6.03 -13.29
CA ALA A 132 -12.21 7.29 -13.86
C ALA A 132 -12.18 7.26 -15.40
N LYS A 133 -12.47 6.11 -16.03
CA LYS A 133 -12.38 5.89 -17.48
C LYS A 133 -11.01 6.24 -18.06
N MET A 134 -9.96 6.02 -17.26
CA MET A 134 -8.58 6.35 -17.61
C MET A 134 -7.91 5.15 -18.27
N ASN A 135 -7.98 5.08 -19.60
CA ASN A 135 -7.44 3.93 -20.36
C ASN A 135 -5.94 3.67 -20.13
N TRP A 136 -5.16 4.69 -19.76
CA TRP A 136 -3.74 4.50 -19.46
C TRP A 136 -3.51 3.61 -18.23
N ALA A 137 -4.46 3.55 -17.29
CA ALA A 137 -4.31 2.81 -16.03
C ALA A 137 -4.39 1.28 -16.20
N TYR A 138 -4.88 0.78 -17.35
CA TYR A 138 -4.84 -0.65 -17.67
C TYR A 138 -3.41 -1.19 -17.78
N TRP A 139 -2.48 -0.40 -18.31
CA TRP A 139 -1.08 -0.82 -18.46
C TRP A 139 -0.39 -1.05 -17.11
N PRO A 140 -0.40 -0.09 -16.16
CA PRO A 140 0.05 -0.33 -14.80
C PRO A 140 -0.69 -1.48 -14.12
N ALA A 141 -2.02 -1.56 -14.23
CA ALA A 141 -2.79 -2.63 -13.61
C ALA A 141 -2.35 -4.01 -14.09
N LEU A 142 -2.12 -4.18 -15.40
CA LEU A 142 -1.64 -5.42 -15.98
C LEU A 142 -0.23 -5.78 -15.51
N ILE A 143 0.71 -4.83 -15.57
CA ILE A 143 2.10 -5.05 -15.16
C ILE A 143 2.15 -5.43 -13.68
N LEU A 144 1.45 -4.68 -12.83
CA LEU A 144 1.41 -4.94 -11.39
C LEU A 144 0.69 -6.26 -11.07
N GLY A 145 -0.33 -6.64 -11.85
CA GLY A 145 -1.00 -7.93 -11.73
C GLY A 145 -0.06 -9.09 -12.05
N ILE A 146 0.75 -8.96 -13.11
CA ILE A 146 1.80 -9.94 -13.44
C ILE A 146 2.85 -9.99 -12.33
N MET A 147 3.31 -8.83 -11.83
CA MET A 147 4.26 -8.77 -10.72
C MET A 147 3.69 -9.38 -9.43
N GLY A 148 2.40 -9.21 -9.16
CA GLY A 148 1.73 -9.85 -8.02
C GLY A 148 1.70 -11.35 -8.16
N PHE A 149 1.40 -11.85 -9.36
CA PHE A 149 1.42 -13.29 -9.66
C PHE A 149 2.83 -13.88 -9.46
N LEU A 150 3.86 -13.20 -9.99
CA LEU A 150 5.26 -13.56 -9.78
C LEU A 150 5.71 -13.40 -8.33
N GLY A 151 5.11 -12.48 -7.57
CA GLY A 151 5.39 -12.29 -6.15
C GLY A 151 4.90 -13.46 -5.29
N ILE A 152 3.77 -14.09 -5.67
CA ILE A 152 3.28 -15.32 -5.03
C ILE A 152 4.09 -16.53 -5.49
N ALA A 153 4.40 -16.61 -6.79
CA ALA A 153 5.27 -17.64 -7.35
C ALA A 153 6.73 -17.31 -7.02
N SER A 154 7.14 -17.59 -5.78
CA SER A 154 8.41 -17.18 -5.18
C SER A 154 9.53 -16.97 -6.22
N LEU A 155 10.01 -15.72 -6.34
CA LEU A 155 11.09 -15.39 -7.28
C LEU A 155 12.33 -16.26 -7.07
N LEU A 156 12.52 -16.76 -5.84
CA LEU A 156 13.59 -17.69 -5.48
C LEU A 156 13.35 -19.09 -6.06
N ASP A 157 12.13 -19.63 -6.03
CA ASP A 157 11.83 -20.92 -6.67
C ASP A 157 11.87 -20.81 -8.19
N PHE A 158 11.38 -19.70 -8.75
CA PHE A 158 11.45 -19.46 -10.19
C PHE A 158 12.90 -19.29 -10.68
N ALA A 159 13.72 -18.50 -9.97
CA ALA A 159 15.14 -18.35 -10.28
C ALA A 159 15.91 -19.67 -10.10
N ASN A 160 15.59 -20.44 -9.04
CA ASN A 160 16.14 -21.78 -8.85
C ASN A 160 15.74 -22.73 -9.98
N TYR A 161 14.52 -22.64 -10.49
CA TYR A 161 14.05 -23.45 -11.61
C TYR A 161 14.77 -23.10 -12.92
N ILE A 162 14.97 -21.81 -13.20
CA ILE A 162 15.79 -21.35 -14.34
C ILE A 162 17.23 -21.84 -14.20
N TRP A 163 17.82 -21.71 -13.01
CA TRP A 163 19.18 -22.18 -12.72
C TRP A 163 19.29 -23.71 -12.90
N ALA A 164 18.29 -24.46 -12.43
CA ALA A 164 18.21 -25.91 -12.59
C ALA A 164 18.12 -26.31 -14.07
N ILE A 165 17.26 -25.66 -14.88
CA ILE A 165 17.18 -25.91 -16.32
C ILE A 165 18.51 -25.62 -17.02
N ALA A 166 19.16 -24.51 -16.69
CA ALA A 166 20.46 -24.14 -17.26
C ALA A 166 21.54 -25.18 -16.93
N LEU A 167 21.58 -25.67 -15.69
CA LEU A 167 22.50 -26.73 -15.25
C LEU A 167 22.21 -28.07 -15.95
N ILE A 168 20.94 -28.46 -16.09
CA ILE A 168 20.54 -29.68 -16.81
C ILE A 168 20.97 -29.59 -18.28
N ALA A 169 20.74 -28.45 -18.94
CA ALA A 169 21.14 -28.22 -20.32
C ALA A 169 22.66 -28.23 -20.49
N ALA A 170 23.41 -27.60 -19.59
CA ALA A 170 24.86 -27.62 -19.58
C ALA A 170 25.41 -29.04 -19.37
N GLY A 171 24.87 -29.80 -18.41
CA GLY A 171 25.22 -31.19 -18.18
C GLY A 171 24.92 -32.09 -19.39
N GLY A 172 23.75 -31.93 -20.00
CA GLY A 172 23.38 -32.63 -21.24
C GLY A 172 24.33 -32.30 -22.39
N PHE A 173 24.68 -31.03 -22.58
CA PHE A 173 25.63 -30.60 -23.61
C PHE A 173 27.02 -31.23 -23.43
N VAL A 174 27.53 -31.27 -22.20
CA VAL A 174 28.82 -31.89 -21.89
C VAL A 174 28.80 -33.40 -22.18
N LEU A 175 27.73 -34.10 -21.80
CA LEU A 175 27.59 -35.54 -22.07
C LEU A 175 27.55 -35.84 -23.57
N VAL A 176 26.77 -35.09 -24.35
CA VAL A 176 26.69 -35.25 -25.81
C VAL A 176 28.06 -35.02 -26.45
N ARG A 177 28.79 -34.00 -26.00
CA ARG A 177 30.15 -33.72 -26.49
C ARG A 177 31.10 -34.88 -26.17
N TYR A 178 31.01 -35.46 -24.96
CA TYR A 178 31.86 -36.57 -24.52
C TYR A 178 31.65 -37.82 -25.40
N PHE A 179 30.40 -38.25 -25.62
CA PHE A 179 30.12 -39.42 -26.45
C PHE A 179 30.43 -39.22 -27.93
N THR A 180 30.33 -37.98 -28.43
CA THR A 180 30.69 -37.67 -29.83
C THR A 180 32.20 -37.65 -30.05
N SER A 181 32.97 -37.23 -29.04
CA SER A 181 34.44 -37.23 -29.10
C SER A 181 35.07 -38.62 -28.96
N SER A 182 34.36 -39.57 -28.34
CA SER A 182 34.82 -40.96 -28.14
C SER A 182 34.76 -41.82 -29.42
N LYS A 183 34.04 -41.40 -30.46
CA LYS A 183 33.89 -42.17 -31.71
C LYS A 183 34.98 -41.90 -32.76
N GLN A 184 35.97 -41.05 -32.45
CA GLN A 184 37.07 -40.69 -33.36
C GLN A 184 38.45 -41.20 -32.91
N GLY A 185 38.53 -42.05 -31.89
CA GLY A 185 39.73 -42.79 -31.49
C GLY A 185 39.52 -44.28 -31.68
#